data_AF-A0A7Y5T5J6-F1
#
_entry.id   AF-A0A7Y5T5J6-F1
#
_cell.length_a   1.000
_cell.length_b   1.000
_cell.length_c   1.000
_cell.angle_alpha   90.00
_cell.angle_beta   90.00
_cell.angle_gamma   90.00
#
_symmetry.space_group_name_H-M   'P 1'
#
loop_
_entity.id
_entity.type
_entity.pdbx_description
1 polymer ?
#
loop_
_entity_poly.entity_id
_entity_poly.type
_entity_poly.pdbx_seq_one_letter_code
_entity_poly.pdbx_strand_id
1 'polypeptide(L)' 'MSWQGGTFGERARCVLAPNPNIMTLDGTNTWVLREPGAGRSVVDDPGPEIEAHLDAVASYAGQV' A
#
# COMPACT_ATOMS: atom_id res chain seq x y z
N MET A 1 17.20 10.67 2.38
CA MET A 1 16.26 9.98 3.30
C MET A 1 15.54 8.93 2.46
N SER A 2 15.41 7.70 2.94
CA SER A 2 14.66 6.65 2.24
C SER A 2 13.16 6.80 2.51
N TRP A 3 12.36 6.80 1.45
CA TRP A 3 10.90 6.76 1.57
C TRP A 3 10.45 5.41 2.15
N GLN A 4 9.37 5.40 2.93
CA GLN A 4 8.86 4.19 3.60
C GLN A 4 7.32 4.04 3.49
N GLY A 5 6.65 4.86 2.67
CA GLY A 5 5.20 4.97 2.69
C GLY A 5 4.70 5.58 4.01
N GLY A 6 3.52 5.14 4.46
CA GLY A 6 2.92 5.61 5.72
C GLY A 6 1.45 5.98 5.62
N THR A 7 0.92 6.62 6.66
CA THR A 7 -0.47 7.09 6.73
C THR A 7 -0.54 8.55 6.29
N PHE A 8 -1.55 8.86 5.47
CA PHE A 8 -1.79 10.18 4.90
C PHE A 8 -3.23 10.58 5.17
N GLY A 9 -3.42 11.36 6.24
CA GLY A 9 -4.76 11.70 6.74
C GLY A 9 -5.56 10.47 7.16
N GLU A 10 -6.89 10.62 7.17
CA GLU A 10 -7.80 9.54 7.59
C GLU A 10 -8.11 8.52 6.50
N ARG A 11 -7.71 8.81 5.25
CA ARG A 11 -8.21 8.11 4.06
C ARG A 11 -7.21 7.24 3.35
N ALA A 12 -5.91 7.47 3.53
CA ALA A 12 -4.89 6.86 2.70
C ALA A 12 -3.77 6.25 3.51
N ARG A 13 -3.36 5.04 3.10
CA ARG A 13 -2.16 4.36 3.58
C ARG A 13 -1.35 3.91 2.37
N CYS A 14 -0.07 4.27 2.34
CA CYS A 14 0.89 3.73 1.38
C CYS A 14 1.64 2.57 2.04
N VAL A 15 1.54 1.38 1.43
CA VAL A 15 2.34 0.21 1.74
C VAL A 15 3.44 0.14 0.69
N LEU A 16 4.70 0.30 1.11
CA LEU A 16 5.84 0.27 0.21
C LEU A 16 6.25 -1.18 -0.03
N ALA A 17 6.20 -1.63 -1.28
CA ALA A 17 6.68 -2.95 -1.67
C ALA A 17 8.22 -3.04 -1.53
N PRO A 18 8.78 -4.17 -1.08
CA PRO A 18 10.22 -4.34 -0.92
C PRO A 18 10.91 -4.67 -2.26
N ASN A 19 10.73 -3.81 -3.26
CA ASN A 19 11.24 -3.98 -4.63
C ASN A 19 12.00 -2.74 -5.17
N PRO A 20 12.97 -2.16 -4.42
CA PRO A 20 13.71 -0.98 -4.87
C PRO A 20 14.57 -1.27 -6.11
N ASN A 21 14.52 -0.36 -7.09
CA ASN A 21 15.39 -0.38 -8.28
C ASN A 21 15.38 1.00 -8.98
N ILE A 22 16.06 1.14 -10.13
CA ILE A 22 16.14 2.42 -10.85
C ILE A 22 14.78 2.95 -11.36
N MET A 23 13.81 2.07 -11.57
CA MET A 23 12.46 2.39 -12.05
C MET A 23 11.45 2.58 -10.90
N THR A 24 11.62 1.85 -9.79
CA THR A 24 10.70 1.87 -8.63
C THR A 24 11.23 2.72 -7.46
N LEU A 25 12.45 3.22 -7.55
CA LEU A 25 13.13 4.00 -6.51
C LEU A 25 13.21 3.21 -5.19
N ASP A 26 12.61 3.72 -4.12
CA ASP A 26 12.55 3.04 -2.82
C ASP A 26 11.62 1.80 -2.84
N GLY A 27 10.76 1.66 -3.85
CA GLY A 27 9.81 0.56 -4.02
C GLY A 27 8.48 1.02 -4.64
N THR A 28 7.66 0.07 -5.06
CA THR A 28 6.31 0.37 -5.57
C THR A 28 5.41 0.84 -4.43
N ASN A 29 4.71 1.95 -4.63
CA ASN A 29 3.74 2.47 -3.68
C ASN A 29 2.37 1.82 -3.92
N THR A 30 1.97 0.90 -3.05
CA THR A 30 0.60 0.40 -3.04
C THR A 30 -0.27 1.26 -2.13
N TRP A 31 -1.27 1.91 -2.70
CA TRP A 31 -2.18 2.79 -1.96
C TRP A 31 -3.45 2.06 -1.58
N VAL A 32 -3.77 2.06 -0.28
CA VAL A 32 -5.06 1.65 0.23
C VAL A 32 -5.86 2.89 0.60
N LEU A 33 -6.98 3.11 -0.10
CA LEU A 33 -7.84 4.28 0.03
C LEU A 33 -9.21 3.88 0.61
N ARG A 34 -9.64 4.55 1.68
CA ARG A 34 -10.91 4.26 2.36
C ARG A 34 -11.50 5.50 3.01
N GLU A 35 -12.79 5.75 2.80
CA GLU A 35 -13.55 6.73 3.60
C GLU A 35 -13.76 6.22 5.03
N PRO A 36 -13.65 7.07 6.07
CA PRO A 36 -13.98 6.69 7.44
C PRO A 36 -15.38 6.07 7.54
N GLY A 37 -15.46 4.88 8.12
CA GLY A 37 -16.72 4.12 8.25
C GLY A 37 -17.15 3.32 7.01
N ALA A 38 -16.43 3.40 5.89
CA ALA A 38 -16.74 2.59 4.72
C ALA A 38 -16.32 1.12 4.91
N GLY A 39 -17.19 0.19 4.48
CA GLY A 39 -16.91 -1.25 4.51
C GLY A 39 -16.05 -1.76 3.35
N ARG A 40 -15.58 -0.88 2.46
CA ARG A 40 -14.74 -1.22 1.30
C ARG A 40 -13.58 -0.24 1.17
N SER A 41 -12.56 -0.64 0.42
CA SER A 41 -11.42 0.20 0.04
C SER A 41 -11.09 0.03 -1.44
N VAL A 42 -10.36 0.99 -1.98
CA VAL A 42 -9.68 0.87 -3.27
C VAL A 42 -8.21 0.57 -3.00
N VAL A 43 -7.66 -0.42 -3.69
CA VAL A 43 -6.22 -0.70 -3.70
C VAL A 43 -5.71 -0.26 -5.07
N ASP A 44 -4.79 0.69 -5.08
CA ASP A 44 -4.13 1.19 -6.29
C ASP A 44 -2.68 0.72 -6.32
N ASP A 45 -2.27 0.22 -7.50
CA ASP A 45 -0.96 -0.37 -7.78
C ASP A 45 -0.48 -1.42 -6.73
N PRO A 46 -0.94 -2.68 -6.78
CA PRO A 46 -0.69 -3.67 -5.73
C PRO A 46 0.78 -4.09 -5.57
N GLY A 47 1.68 -3.63 -6.45
CA GLY A 47 3.08 -4.03 -6.43
C GLY A 47 3.30 -5.45 -6.97
N PRO A 48 4.52 -5.99 -6.85
CA PRO A 48 4.87 -7.33 -7.31
C PRO A 48 4.23 -8.43 -6.46
N GLU A 49 4.23 -9.67 -6.97
CA GLU A 49 3.78 -10.89 -6.28
C GLU A 49 4.72 -11.29 -5.13
N ILE A 50 4.76 -10.47 -4.08
CA ILE A 50 5.51 -10.70 -2.85
C ILE A 50 4.49 -10.94 -1.74
N GLU A 51 4.39 -12.17 -1.27
CA GLU A 51 3.35 -12.62 -0.33
C GLU A 51 3.26 -11.72 0.92
N ALA A 52 4.38 -11.42 1.57
CA ALA A 52 4.40 -10.55 2.74
C ALA A 52 3.93 -9.10 2.46
N HIS A 53 4.10 -8.61 1.24
CA HIS A 53 3.58 -7.30 0.82
C HIS A 53 2.08 -7.37 0.58
N LEU A 54 1.60 -8.39 -0.13
CA LEU A 54 0.19 -8.61 -0.39
C LEU A 54 -0.60 -8.83 0.92
N ASP A 55 -0.04 -9.55 1.89
CA ASP A 55 -0.61 -9.72 3.24
C ASP A 55 -0.71 -8.37 3.97
N ALA A 56 0.32 -7.53 3.88
CA ALA A 56 0.29 -6.20 4.47
C ALA A 56 -0.79 -5.33 3.81
N VAL A 57 -0.89 -5.34 2.48
CA VAL A 57 -1.93 -4.62 1.73
C VAL A 57 -3.32 -5.11 2.12
N ALA A 58 -3.55 -6.43 2.16
CA ALA A 58 -4.82 -7.02 2.58
C ALA A 58 -5.20 -6.64 4.00
N SER A 59 -4.23 -6.60 4.92
CA SER A 59 -4.47 -6.20 6.32
C SER A 59 -5.04 -4.78 6.44
N TYR A 60 -4.62 -3.85 5.57
CA TYR A 60 -5.16 -2.50 5.51
C TYR A 60 -6.43 -2.40 4.66
N ALA A 61 -6.52 -3.19 3.59
CA ALA A 61 -7.68 -3.24 2.70
C ALA A 61 -8.89 -3.95 3.35
N GLY A 62 -8.73 -4.67 4.45
CA GLY A 62 -9.84 -5.37 5.09
C GLY A 62 -10.35 -6.54 4.25
N GLN A 63 -11.67 -6.78 4.25
CA GLN A 63 -12.25 -7.91 3.52
C GLN A 63 -12.15 -7.66 2.01
N VAL A 64 -11.32 -8.47 1.33
CA VAL A 64 -11.07 -8.45 -0.12
C VAL A 64 -11.88 -9.54 -0.81
#